data_AF-A0A6P5ZDH7-F1
#
_entry.id   AF-A0A6P5ZDH7-F1
#
_cell.length_a   1.000
_cell.length_b   1.000
_cell.length_c   1.000
_cell.angle_alpha   90.00
_cell.angle_beta   90.00
_cell.angle_gamma   90.00
#
_symmetry.space_group_name_H-M   'P 1'
#
loop_
_entity.id
_entity.type
_entity.pdbx_description
1 polymer ?
#
loop_
_entity_poly.entity_id
_entity_poly.type
_entity_poly.pdbx_seq_one_letter_code
_entity_poly.pdbx_strand_id
1 'polypeptide(L)'
;MRTRSKGTSSKSKVGSSQPSEKSSKRKRGASQKDYGNDQKRKRTKSDSDTSRLYPSTQSHIEACVSLKGEQVAAKVTPDGERDEWFVVKMINFDEKTKEFEVLDEEPGDDEDSSDQRKYKLPASCIMPFPKWNDPSSTQEFPAGRHVLAVYPGTTALYKATVISTPRKRKSDDYLLEFDDDEEDGALPQRTVPFHKVLPLPEGYRQ
;
A
#
# COMPACT_ATOMS: atom_id res chain seq x y z
N MET A 1 -40.94 -35.68 -43.75
CA MET A 1 -39.76 -35.13 -44.47
C MET A 1 -38.70 -36.21 -44.58
N ARG A 2 -37.89 -36.24 -45.65
CA ARG A 2 -36.79 -37.22 -45.87
C ARG A 2 -35.45 -36.48 -46.08
N THR A 3 -34.42 -36.86 -45.34
CA THR A 3 -32.94 -36.71 -45.56
C THR A 3 -32.28 -37.19 -44.25
N ARG A 4 -31.38 -38.17 -44.11
CA ARG A 4 -30.29 -38.80 -44.91
C ARG A 4 -28.89 -38.16 -44.76
N SER A 5 -28.22 -38.55 -43.67
CA SER A 5 -26.81 -39.03 -43.56
C SER A 5 -25.61 -38.16 -44.00
N LYS A 6 -24.59 -38.15 -43.10
CA LYS A 6 -23.10 -38.02 -43.23
C LYS A 6 -22.58 -37.03 -42.15
N GLY A 7 -21.50 -37.24 -41.39
CA GLY A 7 -20.53 -38.34 -41.31
C GLY A 7 -19.17 -38.03 -41.95
N THR A 8 -18.15 -37.65 -41.15
CA THR A 8 -16.69 -37.87 -41.39
C THR A 8 -15.82 -37.48 -40.17
N SER A 9 -14.66 -38.13 -40.01
CA SER A 9 -13.63 -37.90 -38.96
C SER A 9 -12.55 -36.89 -39.45
N SER A 10 -11.72 -36.26 -38.60
CA SER A 10 -10.37 -36.72 -38.16
C SER A 10 -9.80 -35.67 -37.18
N LYS A 11 -9.07 -35.96 -36.08
CA LYS A 11 -7.64 -36.37 -35.95
C LYS A 11 -6.66 -35.56 -36.82
N SER A 12 -5.46 -35.14 -36.38
CA SER A 12 -4.73 -35.44 -35.13
C SER A 12 -3.57 -34.46 -34.83
N LYS A 13 -3.16 -34.43 -33.56
CA LYS A 13 -2.02 -33.69 -32.97
C LYS A 13 -0.70 -34.44 -33.17
N VAL A 14 0.37 -33.78 -33.60
CA VAL A 14 1.77 -34.29 -33.52
C VAL A 14 2.75 -33.15 -33.18
N GLY A 15 3.76 -33.45 -32.37
CA GLY A 15 4.88 -32.54 -32.07
C GLY A 15 6.20 -33.32 -31.99
N SER A 16 7.29 -32.67 -32.42
CA SER A 16 8.71 -33.09 -32.43
C SER A 16 9.56 -31.87 -32.87
N SER A 17 10.85 -31.69 -32.53
CA SER A 17 11.73 -32.34 -31.55
C SER A 17 12.90 -31.39 -31.19
N GLN A 18 13.65 -31.70 -30.13
CA GLN A 18 14.98 -31.12 -29.82
C GLN A 18 16.10 -31.76 -30.69
N PRO A 19 17.40 -31.58 -30.38
CA PRO A 19 18.22 -30.36 -30.25
C PRO A 19 19.43 -30.40 -31.23
N SER A 20 20.39 -29.45 -31.14
CA SER A 20 21.76 -29.72 -31.61
C SER A 20 22.86 -29.05 -30.79
N GLU A 21 23.92 -29.80 -30.51
CA GLU A 21 25.16 -29.36 -29.84
C GLU A 21 26.24 -28.89 -30.83
N LYS A 22 27.18 -28.08 -30.35
CA LYS A 22 28.64 -28.06 -30.68
C LYS A 22 29.30 -27.03 -29.74
N SER A 23 30.16 -27.35 -28.76
CA SER A 23 31.41 -28.15 -28.73
C SER A 23 32.68 -27.31 -28.97
N SER A 24 33.60 -27.38 -27.99
CA SER A 24 35.07 -27.22 -28.12
C SER A 24 35.67 -25.81 -28.37
N LYS A 25 36.92 -25.46 -27.97
CA LYS A 25 37.90 -25.91 -26.93
C LYS A 25 39.16 -24.99 -27.01
N ARG A 26 39.96 -24.88 -25.93
CA ARG A 26 41.35 -24.30 -25.89
C ARG A 26 41.44 -22.75 -25.91
N LYS A 27 42.51 -22.05 -25.45
CA LYS A 27 43.85 -22.44 -24.93
C LYS A 27 44.49 -21.33 -24.05
N ARG A 28 45.26 -21.74 -23.04
CA ARG A 28 46.40 -21.11 -22.30
C ARG A 28 46.86 -19.67 -22.66
N GLY A 29 47.16 -18.88 -21.62
CA GLY A 29 48.08 -17.73 -21.64
C GLY A 29 48.45 -17.30 -20.21
N ALA A 30 49.71 -16.93 -19.94
CA ALA A 30 50.21 -16.61 -18.61
C ALA A 30 51.03 -15.30 -18.60
N SER A 31 51.35 -14.83 -17.39
CA SER A 31 52.34 -13.80 -17.02
C SER A 31 51.86 -12.35 -16.80
N GLN A 32 52.45 -11.75 -15.77
CA GLN A 32 52.21 -10.43 -15.18
C GLN A 32 52.55 -9.26 -16.10
N LYS A 33 51.96 -8.09 -15.83
CA LYS A 33 52.72 -6.94 -15.29
C LYS A 33 51.83 -5.89 -14.64
N ASP A 34 52.38 -5.26 -13.61
CA ASP A 34 51.81 -4.19 -12.81
C ASP A 34 52.03 -2.83 -13.50
N TYR A 35 51.01 -1.98 -13.52
CA TYR A 35 51.10 -0.52 -13.53
C TYR A 35 49.76 0.05 -13.00
N GLY A 36 49.82 0.88 -11.97
CA GLY A 36 48.64 1.35 -11.25
C GLY A 36 47.87 2.48 -11.93
N ASN A 37 46.63 2.70 -11.48
CA ASN A 37 45.98 4.00 -11.45
C ASN A 37 44.86 4.01 -10.40
N ASP A 38 44.78 5.08 -9.63
CA ASP A 38 43.67 5.35 -8.72
C ASP A 38 42.35 5.48 -9.47
N GLN A 39 41.28 4.85 -8.94
CA GLN A 39 40.08 5.58 -8.48
C GLN A 39 38.96 4.66 -7.96
N LYS A 40 38.37 5.08 -6.84
CA LYS A 40 36.92 5.00 -6.57
C LYS A 40 36.28 3.60 -6.56
N ARG A 41 36.73 2.71 -5.65
CA ARG A 41 35.87 1.60 -5.22
C ARG A 41 34.69 2.15 -4.39
N LYS A 42 33.53 2.24 -5.05
CA LYS A 42 32.21 2.37 -4.43
C LYS A 42 32.16 1.46 -3.19
N ARG A 43 31.88 2.03 -2.02
CA ARG A 43 31.20 1.28 -0.96
C ARG A 43 29.92 0.73 -1.59
N THR A 44 29.80 -0.60 -1.69
CA THR A 44 28.52 -1.29 -1.84
C THR A 44 27.73 -1.05 -0.55
N LYS A 45 27.11 0.13 -0.47
CA LYS A 45 26.12 0.41 0.55
C LYS A 45 24.86 -0.34 0.12
N SER A 46 24.41 -1.24 0.97
CA SER A 46 23.23 -2.07 0.75
C SER A 46 22.05 -1.22 0.30
N ASP A 47 21.26 -1.79 -0.59
CA ASP A 47 20.02 -1.23 -1.12
C ASP A 47 19.20 -0.56 0.00
N SER A 48 19.06 0.76 -0.09
CA SER A 48 18.37 1.60 0.89
C SER A 48 17.30 2.40 0.16
N ASP A 49 16.41 1.68 -0.54
CA ASP A 49 15.33 2.27 -1.34
C ASP A 49 14.30 3.03 -0.48
N THR A 50 14.26 2.76 0.83
CA THR A 50 13.43 3.48 1.81
C THR A 50 13.79 4.97 1.97
N SER A 51 15.00 5.39 1.62
CA SER A 51 15.47 6.76 1.89
C SER A 51 15.01 7.82 0.88
N ARG A 52 14.20 7.46 -0.14
CA ARG A 52 13.68 8.40 -1.16
C ARG A 52 12.24 8.88 -0.92
N LEU A 53 11.49 8.25 -0.01
CA LEU A 53 10.06 8.52 0.18
C LEU A 53 9.74 9.33 1.44
N TYR A 54 10.66 9.42 2.38
CA TYR A 54 10.53 10.34 3.52
C TYR A 54 11.33 11.61 3.24
N PRO A 55 10.66 12.79 3.16
CA PRO A 55 11.35 14.06 3.30
C PRO A 55 12.07 14.11 4.65
N SER A 56 12.98 15.08 4.81
CA SER A 56 13.48 15.48 6.15
C SER A 56 12.29 15.58 7.12
N THR A 57 12.46 15.20 8.39
CA THR A 57 11.36 15.28 9.40
C THR A 57 10.67 16.64 9.39
N GLN A 58 11.44 17.72 9.20
CA GLN A 58 10.96 19.08 8.98
C GLN A 58 10.02 19.23 7.77
N SER A 59 10.37 18.68 6.61
CA SER A 59 9.55 18.79 5.38
C SER A 59 8.32 17.88 5.42
N HIS A 60 8.36 16.77 6.15
CA HIS A 60 7.15 16.00 6.47
C HIS A 60 6.20 16.82 7.38
N ILE A 61 6.75 17.48 8.40
CA ILE A 61 5.98 18.43 9.24
C ILE A 61 5.35 19.53 8.38
N GLU A 62 6.10 20.19 7.50
CA GLU A 62 5.58 21.25 6.62
C GLU A 62 4.48 20.73 5.68
N ALA A 63 4.61 19.50 5.16
CA ALA A 63 3.57 18.84 4.38
C ALA A 63 2.31 18.63 5.21
N CYS A 64 2.42 18.06 6.42
CA CYS A 64 1.28 17.87 7.33
C CYS A 64 0.63 19.20 7.73
N VAL A 65 1.40 20.24 8.09
CA VAL A 65 0.86 21.58 8.40
C VAL A 65 0.04 22.16 7.25
N SER A 66 0.38 21.82 6.00
CA SER A 66 -0.36 22.24 4.81
C SER A 66 -1.71 21.53 4.63
N LEU A 67 -1.98 20.46 5.38
CA LEU A 67 -3.25 19.69 5.39
C LEU A 67 -4.23 20.21 6.45
N LYS A 68 -3.99 21.39 7.05
CA LYS A 68 -4.87 21.94 8.08
C LYS A 68 -6.32 22.07 7.58
N GLY A 69 -7.24 21.38 8.24
CA GLY A 69 -8.65 21.28 7.89
C GLY A 69 -9.00 20.10 6.97
N GLU A 70 -8.02 19.42 6.37
CA GLU A 70 -8.23 18.16 5.63
C GLU A 70 -8.30 16.95 6.59
N GLN A 71 -8.89 15.87 6.11
CA GLN A 71 -8.89 14.57 6.80
C GLN A 71 -7.57 13.84 6.53
N VAL A 72 -7.06 13.17 7.56
CA VAL A 72 -5.83 12.36 7.56
C VAL A 72 -6.08 11.10 8.38
N ALA A 73 -5.30 10.04 8.18
CA ALA A 73 -5.28 8.93 9.12
C ALA A 73 -4.29 9.24 10.24
N ALA A 74 -4.68 8.99 11.49
CA ALA A 74 -3.83 9.17 12.64
C ALA A 74 -3.73 7.90 13.48
N LYS A 75 -2.49 7.55 13.88
CA LYS A 75 -2.19 6.46 14.79
C LYS A 75 -2.36 6.90 16.24
N VAL A 76 -3.28 6.26 16.93
CA VAL A 76 -3.51 6.43 18.37
C VAL A 76 -3.13 5.12 19.06
N THR A 77 -2.43 5.21 20.18
CA THR A 77 -1.98 4.04 20.94
C THR A 77 -2.39 4.29 22.41
N PRO A 78 -3.65 4.02 22.81
CA PRO A 78 -4.21 4.51 24.08
C PRO A 78 -3.46 3.98 25.31
N ASP A 79 -3.16 2.67 25.33
CA ASP A 79 -2.47 2.00 26.45
C ASP A 79 -1.03 1.56 26.10
N GLY A 80 -0.51 1.95 24.93
CA GLY A 80 0.80 1.49 24.44
C GLY A 80 0.82 0.06 23.87
N GLU A 81 -0.28 -0.69 23.96
CA GLU A 81 -0.33 -2.11 23.54
C GLU A 81 -0.75 -2.34 22.08
N ARG A 82 -1.72 -1.56 21.57
CA ARG A 82 -2.30 -1.68 20.22
C ARG A 82 -2.30 -0.34 19.49
N ASP A 83 -1.97 -0.38 18.20
CA ASP A 83 -1.97 0.78 17.31
C ASP A 83 -3.28 0.86 16.53
N GLU A 84 -4.20 1.70 16.99
CA GLU A 84 -5.46 1.99 16.31
C GLU A 84 -5.29 3.18 15.35
N TRP A 85 -6.01 3.16 14.24
CA TRP A 85 -5.94 4.21 13.23
C TRP A 85 -7.31 4.81 12.95
N PHE A 86 -7.41 6.13 13.02
CA PHE A 86 -8.67 6.86 12.86
C PHE A 86 -8.58 7.90 11.74
N VAL A 87 -9.68 8.11 11.04
CA VAL A 87 -9.92 9.24 10.13
C VAL A 87 -10.17 10.47 11.01
N VAL A 88 -9.16 11.32 11.11
CA VAL A 88 -9.22 12.53 11.91
C VAL A 88 -9.02 13.76 11.04
N LYS A 89 -9.59 14.88 11.48
CA LYS A 89 -9.38 16.18 10.86
C LYS A 89 -8.19 16.88 11.49
N MET A 90 -7.28 17.41 10.68
CA MET A 90 -6.15 18.18 11.21
C MET A 90 -6.58 19.57 11.66
N ILE A 91 -6.51 19.86 12.96
CA ILE A 91 -7.00 21.12 13.53
C ILE A 91 -5.89 22.15 13.65
N ASN A 92 -4.74 21.78 14.22
CA ASN A 92 -3.64 22.70 14.47
C ASN A 92 -2.29 21.97 14.56
N PHE A 93 -1.20 22.74 14.57
CA PHE A 93 0.14 22.25 14.85
C PHE A 93 0.77 23.08 15.97
N ASP A 94 1.34 22.40 16.96
CA ASP A 94 2.11 23.03 18.04
C ASP A 94 3.59 23.08 17.63
N GLU A 95 4.06 24.28 17.27
CA GLU A 95 5.45 24.46 16.83
C GLU A 95 6.49 24.21 17.92
N LYS A 96 6.09 24.21 19.20
CA LYS A 96 6.98 24.04 20.36
C LYS A 96 7.17 22.57 20.71
N THR A 97 6.11 21.77 20.68
CA THR A 97 6.19 20.31 20.92
C THR A 97 6.41 19.50 19.64
N LYS A 98 6.16 20.10 18.46
CA LYS A 98 6.15 19.44 17.13
C LYS A 98 5.05 18.37 17.01
N GLU A 99 3.92 18.59 17.66
CA GLU A 99 2.74 17.73 17.64
C GLU A 99 1.59 18.38 16.86
N PHE A 100 0.80 17.55 16.19
CA PHE A 100 -0.43 17.93 15.53
C PHE A 100 -1.62 17.69 16.47
N GLU A 101 -2.45 18.72 16.62
CA GLU A 101 -3.78 18.58 17.22
C GLU A 101 -4.75 18.13 16.12
N VAL A 102 -5.33 16.96 16.33
CA VAL A 102 -6.28 16.32 15.42
C VAL A 102 -7.58 15.98 16.14
N LEU A 103 -8.67 15.92 15.37
CA LEU A 103 -10.02 15.73 15.87
C LEU A 103 -10.65 14.51 15.20
N ASP A 104 -11.06 13.52 15.98
CA ASP A 104 -11.89 12.43 15.48
C ASP A 104 -13.32 12.94 15.28
N GLU A 105 -13.81 12.78 14.05
CA GLU A 105 -15.16 13.16 13.62
C GLU A 105 -16.10 11.93 13.63
N GLU A 106 -15.82 10.92 14.47
CA GLU A 106 -16.71 9.77 14.71
C GLU A 106 -18.16 10.26 14.92
N PRO A 107 -19.14 9.80 14.12
CA PRO A 107 -20.52 10.24 14.26
C PRO A 107 -21.10 9.64 15.54
N GLY A 108 -21.22 10.47 16.58
CA GLY A 108 -21.83 10.05 17.84
C GLY A 108 -23.26 9.56 17.64
N ASP A 109 -23.54 8.35 18.16
CA ASP A 109 -24.85 7.69 18.06
C ASP A 109 -25.92 8.35 18.97
N ASP A 110 -25.48 9.20 19.92
CA ASP A 110 -26.32 9.88 20.92
C ASP A 110 -26.38 11.41 20.70
N GLU A 111 -27.59 11.99 20.78
CA GLU A 111 -27.87 13.42 20.58
C GLU A 111 -27.23 14.39 21.62
N ASP A 112 -26.63 13.90 22.70
CA ASP A 112 -26.23 14.71 23.87
C ASP A 112 -24.74 14.62 24.26
N SER A 113 -23.83 14.26 23.35
CA SER A 113 -22.38 14.26 23.64
C SER A 113 -21.55 14.83 22.49
N SER A 114 -21.23 16.13 22.59
CA SER A 114 -20.36 16.86 21.66
C SER A 114 -18.86 16.56 21.85
N ASP A 115 -18.52 15.39 22.38
CA ASP A 115 -17.16 14.98 22.77
C ASP A 115 -16.36 14.41 21.58
N GLN A 116 -16.23 15.22 20.52
CA GLN A 116 -15.29 14.97 19.43
C GLN A 116 -13.88 14.83 20.01
N ARG A 117 -13.32 13.61 19.94
CA ARG A 117 -12.07 13.27 20.64
C ARG A 117 -10.89 13.99 20.01
N LYS A 118 -10.11 14.71 20.84
CA LYS A 118 -8.92 15.45 20.42
C LYS A 118 -7.66 14.69 20.81
N TYR A 119 -6.77 14.50 19.84
CA TYR A 119 -5.48 13.85 20.05
C TYR A 119 -4.34 14.82 19.70
N LYS A 120 -3.21 14.67 20.40
CA LYS A 120 -1.95 15.36 20.09
C LYS A 120 -0.92 14.30 19.73
N LEU A 121 -0.44 14.34 18.48
CA LEU A 121 0.35 13.27 17.89
C LEU A 121 1.53 13.83 17.09
N PRO A 122 2.72 13.21 17.12
CA PRO A 122 3.84 13.65 16.28
C PRO A 122 3.55 13.40 14.80
N ALA A 123 4.27 14.11 13.92
CA ALA A 123 4.17 13.94 12.45
C ALA A 123 4.21 12.46 12.00
N SER A 124 5.07 11.64 12.64
CA SER A 124 5.25 10.22 12.33
C SER A 124 4.00 9.34 12.56
N CYS A 125 3.01 9.83 13.30
CA CYS A 125 1.73 9.16 13.51
C CYS A 125 0.63 9.62 12.55
N ILE A 126 0.91 10.58 11.66
CA ILE A 126 -0.05 11.11 10.68
C ILE A 126 0.26 10.54 9.30
N MET A 127 -0.76 10.05 8.59
CA MET A 127 -0.67 9.67 7.18
C MET A 127 -1.70 10.45 6.35
N PRO A 128 -1.28 11.23 5.35
CA PRO A 128 -2.20 11.95 4.46
C PRO A 128 -2.99 10.98 3.58
N PHE A 129 -4.29 11.25 3.39
CA PHE A 129 -5.08 10.53 2.39
C PHE A 129 -4.70 10.95 0.95
N PRO A 130 -4.83 10.04 -0.03
CA PRO A 130 -4.68 10.39 -1.44
C PRO A 130 -5.75 11.41 -1.86
N LYS A 131 -5.41 12.31 -2.78
CA LYS A 131 -6.36 13.31 -3.26
C LYS A 131 -7.38 12.66 -4.19
N TRP A 132 -8.67 12.79 -3.85
CA TRP A 132 -9.81 12.25 -4.62
C TRP A 132 -9.81 12.67 -6.10
N ASN A 133 -9.24 13.85 -6.41
CA ASN A 133 -9.19 14.41 -7.76
C ASN A 133 -7.95 13.95 -8.57
N ASP A 134 -7.06 13.12 -8.02
CA ASP A 134 -5.89 12.57 -8.74
C ASP A 134 -5.66 11.07 -8.45
N PRO A 135 -6.49 10.18 -9.04
CA PRO A 135 -6.29 8.74 -8.96
C PRO A 135 -5.04 8.23 -9.71
N SER A 136 -4.42 9.04 -10.58
CA SER A 136 -3.29 8.61 -11.41
C SER A 136 -1.93 8.81 -10.72
N SER A 137 -1.81 9.80 -9.84
CA SER A 137 -0.65 10.03 -8.97
C SER A 137 -0.70 9.18 -7.69
N THR A 138 -1.88 8.65 -7.35
CA THR A 138 -2.06 7.80 -6.17
C THR A 138 -1.39 6.43 -6.36
N GLN A 139 -0.74 5.93 -5.31
CA GLN A 139 -0.14 4.60 -5.29
C GLN A 139 -1.20 3.51 -5.45
N GLU A 140 -1.14 2.75 -6.55
CA GLU A 140 -2.00 1.57 -6.74
C GLU A 140 -1.42 0.35 -6.01
N PHE A 141 -2.21 -0.29 -5.16
CA PHE A 141 -1.82 -1.50 -4.43
C PHE A 141 -2.24 -2.75 -5.22
N PRO A 142 -1.32 -3.69 -5.52
CA PRO A 142 -1.66 -4.90 -6.26
C PRO A 142 -2.48 -5.88 -5.40
N ALA A 143 -3.22 -6.79 -6.04
CA ALA A 143 -3.92 -7.86 -5.35
C ALA A 143 -2.96 -8.76 -4.54
N GLY A 144 -3.39 -9.20 -3.36
CA GLY A 144 -2.59 -9.89 -2.35
C GLY A 144 -1.75 -8.97 -1.47
N ARG A 145 -1.76 -7.64 -1.68
CA ARG A 145 -1.06 -6.69 -0.80
C ARG A 145 -1.91 -6.35 0.43
N HIS A 146 -1.29 -6.29 1.60
CA HIS A 146 -1.91 -5.70 2.78
C HIS A 146 -1.84 -4.18 2.75
N VAL A 147 -2.96 -3.55 3.09
CA VAL A 147 -3.19 -2.10 3.14
C VAL A 147 -3.86 -1.74 4.46
N LEU A 148 -3.86 -0.45 4.79
CA LEU A 148 -4.68 0.11 5.86
C LEU A 148 -5.87 0.81 5.20
N ALA A 149 -7.11 0.47 5.55
CA ALA A 149 -8.30 0.99 4.87
C ALA A 149 -9.41 1.35 5.85
N VAL A 150 -10.15 2.43 5.54
CA VAL A 150 -11.34 2.83 6.32
C VAL A 150 -12.44 1.78 6.16
N TYR A 151 -12.99 1.27 7.26
CA TYR A 151 -14.10 0.33 7.19
C TYR A 151 -15.41 1.06 6.78
N PRO A 152 -16.20 0.53 5.82
CA PRO A 152 -17.41 1.20 5.35
C PRO A 152 -18.38 1.57 6.47
N GLY A 153 -18.77 2.84 6.55
CA GLY A 153 -19.69 3.36 7.58
C GLY A 153 -19.01 3.84 8.87
N THR A 154 -17.69 3.71 9.02
CA THR A 154 -16.96 4.11 10.24
C THR A 154 -15.90 5.19 9.95
N THR A 155 -15.30 5.74 11.01
CA THR A 155 -14.07 6.55 10.96
C THR A 155 -12.80 5.75 11.27
N ALA A 156 -12.89 4.46 11.61
CA ALA A 156 -11.71 3.64 11.91
C ALA A 156 -11.08 3.01 10.65
N LEU A 157 -9.76 2.79 10.71
CA LEU A 157 -8.99 2.09 9.68
C LEU A 157 -8.39 0.79 10.21
N TYR A 158 -8.58 -0.27 9.45
CA TYR A 158 -8.14 -1.62 9.79
C TYR A 158 -7.24 -2.21 8.71
N LYS A 159 -6.45 -3.20 9.08
CA LYS A 159 -5.67 -3.99 8.13
C LYS A 159 -6.60 -4.78 7.22
N ALA A 160 -6.33 -4.69 5.92
CA ALA A 160 -7.09 -5.38 4.89
C ALA A 160 -6.18 -5.93 3.79
N THR A 161 -6.65 -6.96 3.10
CA THR A 161 -5.97 -7.59 1.96
C THR A 161 -6.65 -7.18 0.66
N VAL A 162 -5.90 -6.67 -0.31
CA VAL A 162 -6.42 -6.26 -1.61
C VAL A 162 -6.80 -7.48 -2.45
N ILE A 163 -8.07 -7.58 -2.85
CA ILE A 163 -8.59 -8.67 -3.70
C ILE A 163 -8.68 -8.23 -5.16
N SER A 164 -9.08 -6.98 -5.39
CA SER A 164 -9.12 -6.37 -6.72
C SER A 164 -8.80 -4.89 -6.65
N THR A 165 -8.04 -4.42 -7.65
CA THR A 165 -7.68 -3.00 -7.77
C THR A 165 -8.74 -2.22 -8.56
N PRO A 166 -8.82 -0.88 -8.40
CA PRO A 166 -9.68 0.01 -9.18
C PRO A 166 -9.52 -0.20 -10.69
N ARG A 167 -8.27 -0.23 -11.19
CA ARG A 167 -7.94 -0.43 -12.62
C ARG A 167 -8.50 -1.75 -13.18
N LYS A 168 -8.49 -2.83 -12.38
CA LYS A 168 -9.04 -4.13 -12.79
C LYS A 168 -10.57 -4.11 -12.86
N ARG A 169 -11.22 -3.32 -12.00
CA ARG A 169 -12.69 -3.16 -11.95
C ARG A 169 -13.24 -2.11 -12.94
N LYS A 170 -12.39 -1.21 -13.44
CA LYS A 170 -12.81 0.00 -14.18
C LYS A 170 -13.70 0.92 -13.33
N SER A 171 -13.45 0.94 -12.03
CA SER A 171 -14.03 1.86 -11.05
C SER A 171 -12.91 2.53 -10.27
N ASP A 172 -13.25 3.44 -9.37
CA ASP A 172 -12.31 4.11 -8.46
C ASP A 172 -12.20 3.40 -7.09
N ASP A 173 -12.69 2.16 -7.00
CA ASP A 173 -12.78 1.40 -5.75
C ASP A 173 -11.92 0.14 -5.72
N TYR A 174 -11.30 -0.11 -4.57
CA TYR A 174 -10.73 -1.40 -4.23
C TYR A 174 -11.82 -2.38 -3.77
N LEU A 175 -11.55 -3.66 -3.99
CA LEU A 175 -12.20 -4.75 -3.26
C LEU A 175 -11.21 -5.27 -2.22
N LEU A 176 -11.62 -5.25 -0.95
CA LEU A 176 -10.79 -5.59 0.20
C LEU A 176 -11.46 -6.67 1.06
N GLU A 177 -10.66 -7.56 1.63
CA GLU A 177 -11.04 -8.44 2.74
C GLU A 177 -10.38 -7.90 4.00
N PHE A 178 -11.17 -7.53 5.01
CA PHE A 178 -10.67 -7.00 6.28
C PHE A 178 -10.34 -8.16 7.22
N ASP A 179 -9.17 -8.13 7.87
CA ASP A 179 -8.73 -9.24 8.75
C ASP A 179 -9.56 -9.37 10.04
N ASP A 180 -10.39 -8.37 10.38
CA ASP A 180 -11.20 -8.29 11.61
C ASP A 180 -12.70 -8.65 11.38
N ASP A 181 -13.14 -8.75 10.12
CA ASP A 181 -14.56 -8.82 9.72
C ASP A 181 -15.03 -10.27 9.45
N GLU A 182 -14.49 -11.29 10.15
CA GLU A 182 -14.80 -12.71 9.88
C GLU A 182 -16.27 -13.07 10.18
N GLU A 183 -17.01 -13.47 9.15
CA GLU A 183 -18.41 -13.90 9.21
C GLU A 183 -18.53 -15.34 8.65
N ASP A 184 -19.18 -16.24 9.40
CA ASP A 184 -19.34 -17.67 9.05
C ASP A 184 -18.04 -18.40 8.63
N GLY A 185 -16.89 -17.96 9.14
CA GLY A 185 -15.57 -18.52 8.82
C GLY A 185 -14.99 -18.04 7.48
N ALA A 186 -15.47 -16.91 6.95
CA ALA A 186 -14.94 -16.26 5.76
C ALA A 186 -14.80 -14.74 5.98
N LEU A 187 -13.82 -14.12 5.31
CA LEU A 187 -13.72 -12.66 5.27
C LEU A 187 -14.59 -12.13 4.12
N PRO A 188 -15.60 -11.28 4.39
CA PRO A 188 -16.47 -10.72 3.37
C PRO A 188 -15.75 -9.62 2.58
N GLN A 189 -16.11 -9.51 1.30
CA GLN A 189 -15.46 -8.58 0.38
C GLN A 189 -16.15 -7.22 0.40
N ARG A 190 -15.47 -6.21 0.98
CA ARG A 190 -15.94 -4.83 1.08
C ARG A 190 -15.39 -3.98 -0.06
N THR A 191 -16.22 -3.07 -0.58
CA THR A 191 -15.79 -2.10 -1.61
C THR A 191 -15.40 -0.79 -0.94
N VAL A 192 -14.18 -0.31 -1.17
CA VAL A 192 -13.61 0.89 -0.51
C VAL A 192 -12.98 1.83 -1.54
N PRO A 193 -13.34 3.13 -1.58
CA PRO A 193 -12.76 4.10 -2.52
C PRO A 193 -11.24 4.22 -2.40
N PHE A 194 -10.54 4.44 -3.51
CA PHE A 194 -9.07 4.52 -3.52
C PHE A 194 -8.48 5.55 -2.54
N HIS A 195 -9.16 6.69 -2.37
CA HIS A 195 -8.74 7.77 -1.48
C HIS A 195 -9.02 7.48 0.02
N LYS A 196 -9.57 6.30 0.35
CA LYS A 196 -9.71 5.76 1.72
C LYS A 196 -8.80 4.55 1.98
N VAL A 197 -7.85 4.28 1.08
CA VAL A 197 -6.85 3.20 1.21
C VAL A 197 -5.46 3.79 1.31
N LEU A 198 -4.70 3.33 2.31
CA LEU A 198 -3.37 3.78 2.67
C LEU A 198 -2.36 2.62 2.67
N PRO A 199 -1.05 2.90 2.49
CA PRO A 199 -0.04 1.89 2.68
C PRO A 199 -0.05 1.40 4.13
N LEU A 200 0.01 0.08 4.34
CA LEU A 200 0.20 -0.47 5.68
C LEU A 200 1.60 -0.08 6.20
N PRO A 201 1.73 0.64 7.33
CA PRO A 201 3.02 1.09 7.85
C PRO A 201 3.87 -0.08 8.36
N GLU A 202 5.19 0.05 8.28
CA GLU A 202 6.11 -0.96 8.80
C GLU A 202 6.00 -1.04 10.33
N GLY A 203 5.81 -2.26 10.86
CA GLY A 203 5.62 -2.47 12.30
C GLY A 203 4.18 -2.29 12.79
N TYR A 204 3.16 -2.29 11.91
CA TYR A 204 1.75 -2.33 12.29
C TYR A 204 1.45 -3.47 13.28
N ARG A 205 0.85 -3.13 14.42
CA ARG A 205 0.47 -4.04 15.51
C ARG A 205 -0.97 -3.77 15.94
N GLN A 206 -1.88 -4.63 15.49
CA GLN A 206 -3.27 -4.77 15.93
C GLN A 206 -3.38 -6.06 16.74
#